data_AF-A0A7C1NNV7-F1
#
_entry.id   AF-A0A7C1NNV7-F1
#
_cell.length_a   1.000
_cell.length_b   1.000
_cell.length_c   1.000
_cell.angle_alpha   90.00
_cell.angle_beta   90.00
_cell.angle_gamma   90.00
#
_symmetry.space_group_name_H-M   'P 1'
#
loop_
_entity.id
_entity.type
_entity.pdbx_description
1 polymer ?
#
loop_
_entity_poly.entity_id
_entity_poly.type
_entity_poly.pdbx_seq_one_letter_code
_entity_poly.pdbx_strand_id
1 'polypeptide(L)'
;GGAEGNAIVTVVYNLLGILIFRGTYHYNAPLHAKLRVSSTRPLLWIIALANQALHRNAPYPTLNLPYLGGGAGTDCYYYEMAAYHTCAVTSGGNMLSGHPGMSVVPDSIVPLDHLLNIEAAEAASKLTRKKANSVVLKLLEKYESQLKNPPKGLTYQDCYDLVTGKLINSGYVKHVDEIREELKNLGLPIVKSG
;
A
#
# COMPACT_ATOMS: atom_id res chain seq x y z
N GLY A 1 7.39 10.46 -18.39
CA GLY A 1 8.63 11.14 -17.98
C GLY A 1 9.23 10.45 -16.78
N GLY A 2 10.25 11.07 -16.17
CA GLY A 2 10.86 10.62 -14.92
C GLY A 2 10.02 10.91 -13.67
N ALA A 3 10.60 10.73 -12.49
CA ALA A 3 9.88 10.80 -11.23
C ALA A 3 9.36 12.22 -10.93
N GLU A 4 10.17 13.23 -11.20
CA GLU A 4 9.87 14.65 -10.98
C GLU A 4 8.69 15.10 -11.85
N GLY A 5 8.71 14.73 -13.13
CA GLY A 5 7.62 15.01 -14.05
C GLY A 5 6.32 14.32 -13.63
N ASN A 6 6.41 13.09 -13.12
CA ASN A 6 5.25 12.37 -12.60
C ASN A 6 4.68 13.07 -11.35
N ALA A 7 5.52 13.49 -10.41
CA ALA A 7 5.08 14.24 -9.22
C ALA A 7 4.33 15.53 -9.59
N ILE A 8 4.81 16.29 -10.58
CA ILE A 8 4.10 17.48 -11.08
C ILE A 8 2.73 17.09 -11.67
N VAL A 9 2.69 16.07 -12.53
CA VAL A 9 1.45 15.60 -13.16
C VAL A 9 0.46 15.11 -12.11
N THR A 10 0.90 14.40 -11.07
CA THR A 10 0.05 13.95 -9.96
C THR A 10 -0.62 15.13 -9.25
N VAL A 11 0.13 16.19 -8.95
CA VAL A 11 -0.45 17.39 -8.30
C VAL A 11 -1.46 18.06 -9.23
N VAL A 12 -1.11 18.26 -10.51
CA VAL A 12 -2.00 18.87 -11.51
C VAL A 12 -3.29 18.05 -11.68
N TYR A 13 -3.19 16.73 -11.68
CA TYR A 13 -4.34 15.84 -11.83
C TYR A 13 -5.32 15.94 -10.64
N ASN A 14 -4.79 16.09 -9.42
CA ASN A 14 -5.63 16.33 -8.24
C ASN A 14 -6.30 17.72 -8.30
N LEU A 15 -5.58 18.77 -8.74
CA LEU A 15 -6.16 20.11 -8.95
C LEU A 15 -7.27 20.11 -10.01
N LEU A 16 -7.11 19.32 -11.08
CA LEU A 16 -8.15 19.08 -12.09
C LEU A 16 -9.39 18.43 -11.46
N GLY A 17 -9.19 17.48 -10.55
CA GLY A 17 -10.24 16.86 -9.72
C GLY A 17 -11.10 17.88 -8.99
N ILE A 18 -10.46 18.90 -8.42
CA ILE A 18 -11.13 19.98 -7.69
C ILE A 18 -11.83 20.95 -8.63
N LEU A 19 -11.12 21.46 -9.64
CA LEU A 19 -11.57 22.60 -10.44
C LEU A 19 -12.53 22.22 -11.58
N ILE A 20 -12.25 21.12 -12.27
CA ILE A 20 -13.01 20.72 -13.46
C ILE A 20 -14.10 19.71 -13.10
N PHE A 21 -13.72 18.66 -12.36
CA PHE A 21 -14.66 17.61 -11.99
C PHE A 21 -15.50 17.96 -10.77
N ARG A 22 -15.07 18.95 -9.98
CA ARG A 22 -15.74 19.36 -8.72
C ARG A 22 -15.98 18.16 -7.80
N GLY A 23 -15.02 17.23 -7.78
CA GLY A 23 -15.12 16.04 -6.95
C GLY A 23 -15.07 16.39 -5.47
N THR A 24 -15.44 15.42 -4.64
CA THR A 24 -15.33 15.51 -3.17
C THR A 24 -14.10 14.79 -2.62
N TYR A 25 -13.45 13.96 -3.45
CA TYR A 25 -12.18 13.30 -3.18
C TYR A 25 -11.50 12.90 -4.51
N HIS A 26 -10.22 12.51 -4.45
CA HIS A 26 -9.46 12.03 -5.59
C HIS A 26 -8.88 10.65 -5.37
N TYR A 27 -8.77 9.84 -6.43
CA TYR A 27 -7.91 8.67 -6.42
C TYR A 27 -6.52 9.01 -6.96
N ASN A 28 -5.51 8.86 -6.12
CA ASN A 28 -4.11 8.98 -6.51
C ASN A 28 -3.52 7.58 -6.74
N ALA A 29 -3.23 7.25 -8.00
CA ALA A 29 -2.82 5.90 -8.42
C ALA A 29 -1.65 5.92 -9.43
N PRO A 30 -0.49 6.52 -9.09
CA PRO A 30 0.65 6.46 -10.00
C PRO A 30 1.11 5.00 -10.13
N LEU A 31 1.35 4.60 -11.38
CA LEU A 31 1.62 3.21 -11.74
C LEU A 31 2.88 3.12 -12.59
N HIS A 32 3.72 2.12 -12.32
CA HIS A 32 4.93 1.91 -13.09
C HIS A 32 4.57 1.34 -14.45
N ALA A 33 4.85 2.05 -15.55
CA ALA A 33 4.38 1.69 -16.89
C ALA A 33 4.69 0.23 -17.32
N LYS A 34 5.88 -0.28 -16.98
CA LYS A 34 6.29 -1.66 -17.29
C LYS A 34 5.84 -2.69 -16.25
N LEU A 35 6.18 -2.47 -14.98
CA LEU A 35 5.93 -3.40 -13.88
C LEU A 35 4.47 -3.45 -13.43
N ARG A 36 3.66 -2.43 -13.75
CA ARG A 36 2.24 -2.31 -13.35
C ARG A 36 2.02 -2.38 -11.83
N VAL A 37 2.96 -1.83 -11.06
CA VAL A 37 2.88 -1.69 -9.61
C VAL A 37 3.06 -0.23 -9.18
N SER A 38 2.57 0.11 -7.99
CA SER A 38 2.65 1.44 -7.38
C SER A 38 3.69 1.53 -6.26
N SER A 39 4.38 0.43 -5.96
CA SER A 39 5.28 0.24 -4.81
C SER A 39 6.77 0.36 -5.16
N THR A 40 7.13 0.74 -6.39
CA THR A 40 8.54 0.95 -6.74
C THR A 40 9.13 2.14 -5.97
N ARG A 41 10.43 2.11 -5.69
CA ARG A 41 11.15 3.20 -5.01
C ARG A 41 10.86 4.59 -5.58
N PRO A 42 10.89 4.84 -6.91
CA PRO A 42 10.54 6.15 -7.46
C PRO A 42 9.06 6.52 -7.23
N LEU A 43 8.14 5.56 -7.32
CA LEU A 43 6.72 5.83 -7.11
C LEU A 43 6.38 6.14 -5.66
N LEU A 44 6.98 5.44 -4.70
CA LEU A 44 6.84 5.81 -3.29
C LEU A 44 7.32 7.24 -3.05
N TRP A 45 8.46 7.63 -3.63
CA TRP A 45 8.92 9.01 -3.54
C TRP A 45 7.93 10.02 -4.16
N ILE A 46 7.37 9.72 -5.34
CA ILE A 46 6.34 10.54 -5.99
C ILE A 46 5.11 10.69 -5.09
N ILE A 47 4.60 9.60 -4.54
CA ILE A 47 3.42 9.58 -3.68
C ILE A 47 3.67 10.45 -2.44
N ALA A 48 4.81 10.29 -1.78
CA ALA A 48 5.17 11.09 -0.62
C ALA A 48 5.24 12.58 -0.95
N LEU A 49 5.87 12.94 -2.08
CA LEU A 49 6.06 14.33 -2.46
C LEU A 49 4.73 14.99 -2.89
N ALA A 50 3.94 14.29 -3.71
CA ALA A 50 2.67 14.78 -4.21
C ALA A 50 1.64 14.97 -3.09
N ASN A 51 1.51 14.00 -2.17
CA ASN A 51 0.60 14.13 -1.02
C ASN A 51 1.02 15.30 -0.13
N GLN A 52 2.31 15.48 0.15
CA GLN A 52 2.79 16.64 0.91
C GLN A 52 2.48 17.97 0.22
N ALA A 53 2.68 18.05 -1.09
CA ALA A 53 2.38 19.25 -1.86
C ALA A 53 0.88 19.54 -1.89
N LEU A 54 0.04 18.51 -2.07
CA LEU A 54 -1.41 18.66 -2.09
C LEU A 54 -1.95 19.06 -0.72
N HIS A 55 -1.72 18.25 0.31
CA HIS A 55 -2.33 18.51 1.61
C HIS A 55 -1.81 19.77 2.32
N ARG A 56 -0.63 20.29 1.92
CA ARG A 56 -0.17 21.60 2.39
C ARG A 56 -0.87 22.78 1.72
N ASN A 57 -1.29 22.65 0.46
CA ASN A 57 -1.74 23.79 -0.36
C ASN A 57 -3.21 23.72 -0.80
N ALA A 58 -3.81 22.53 -0.80
CA ALA A 58 -5.17 22.25 -1.23
C ALA A 58 -5.67 21.03 -0.43
N PRO A 59 -6.25 21.22 0.77
CA PRO A 59 -6.71 20.15 1.65
C PRO A 59 -7.94 19.45 1.07
N TYR A 60 -7.72 18.69 0.00
CA TYR A 60 -8.67 17.87 -0.72
C TYR A 60 -8.44 16.40 -0.35
N PRO A 61 -9.46 15.62 0.01
CA PRO A 61 -9.25 14.21 0.35
C PRO A 61 -8.69 13.42 -0.82
N THR A 62 -7.54 12.77 -0.61
CA THR A 62 -6.85 11.98 -1.64
C THR A 62 -6.68 10.56 -1.15
N LEU A 63 -7.44 9.64 -1.73
CA LEU A 63 -7.32 8.20 -1.54
C LEU A 63 -6.16 7.67 -2.38
N ASN A 64 -5.18 7.06 -1.73
CA ASN A 64 -4.01 6.51 -2.42
C ASN A 64 -4.27 5.05 -2.73
N LEU A 65 -4.41 4.73 -4.02
CA LEU A 65 -4.80 3.42 -4.55
C LEU A 65 -3.53 2.62 -4.94
N PRO A 66 -3.14 1.59 -4.18
CA PRO A 66 -1.98 0.76 -4.48
C PRO A 66 -2.34 -0.41 -5.40
N TYR A 67 -1.55 -0.61 -6.45
CA TYR A 67 -1.42 -1.89 -7.15
C TYR A 67 -0.08 -2.53 -6.78
N LEU A 68 -0.09 -3.75 -6.26
CA LEU A 68 1.10 -4.41 -5.72
C LEU A 68 1.48 -5.63 -6.55
N GLY A 69 2.76 -5.97 -6.56
CA GLY A 69 3.29 -7.10 -7.32
C GLY A 69 2.97 -8.43 -6.65
N GLY A 70 3.32 -8.57 -5.37
CA GLY A 70 3.09 -9.77 -4.58
C GLY A 70 1.62 -10.13 -4.51
N GLY A 71 1.31 -11.42 -4.57
CA GLY A 71 -0.04 -11.91 -4.33
C GLY A 71 -0.39 -11.91 -2.84
N ALA A 72 -1.67 -12.06 -2.53
CA ALA A 72 -2.17 -12.17 -1.16
C ALA A 72 -1.45 -13.28 -0.37
N GLY A 73 -1.27 -13.09 0.93
CA GLY A 73 -0.60 -14.09 1.76
C GLY A 73 0.93 -14.15 1.61
N THR A 74 1.56 -13.25 0.86
CA THR A 74 3.02 -13.27 0.61
C THR A 74 3.76 -12.15 1.33
N ASP A 75 4.97 -12.43 1.82
CA ASP A 75 5.96 -11.45 2.29
C ASP A 75 6.05 -10.22 1.38
N CYS A 76 6.19 -10.46 0.07
CA CYS A 76 6.33 -9.39 -0.93
C CYS A 76 5.14 -8.44 -0.87
N TYR A 77 3.91 -8.95 -0.86
CA TYR A 77 2.70 -8.13 -0.76
C TYR A 77 2.64 -7.34 0.55
N TYR A 78 2.96 -7.98 1.69
CA TYR A 78 2.91 -7.31 2.98
C TYR A 78 3.95 -6.18 3.10
N TYR A 79 5.18 -6.41 2.65
CA TYR A 79 6.22 -5.37 2.69
C TYR A 79 5.92 -4.25 1.68
N GLU A 80 5.43 -4.58 0.48
CA GLU A 80 4.97 -3.59 -0.49
C GLU A 80 3.86 -2.70 0.09
N MET A 81 2.86 -3.29 0.74
CA MET A 81 1.76 -2.55 1.34
C MET A 81 2.22 -1.71 2.52
N ALA A 82 3.01 -2.27 3.42
CA ALA A 82 3.53 -1.55 4.57
C ALA A 82 4.36 -0.34 4.11
N ALA A 83 5.19 -0.49 3.07
CA ALA A 83 5.98 0.62 2.52
C ALA A 83 5.08 1.69 1.90
N TYR A 84 4.07 1.26 1.13
CA TYR A 84 3.10 2.16 0.51
C TYR A 84 2.30 2.95 1.54
N HIS A 85 1.70 2.29 2.54
CA HIS A 85 0.93 2.94 3.59
C HIS A 85 1.79 3.86 4.45
N THR A 86 2.99 3.42 4.83
CA THR A 86 3.93 4.25 5.59
C THR A 86 4.25 5.53 4.84
N CYS A 87 4.48 5.43 3.53
CA CYS A 87 4.69 6.57 2.65
C CYS A 87 3.46 7.47 2.54
N ALA A 88 2.30 6.92 2.17
CA ALA A 88 1.08 7.67 1.91
C ALA A 88 0.54 8.36 3.16
N VAL A 89 0.40 7.64 4.28
CA VAL A 89 -0.21 8.16 5.51
C VAL A 89 0.66 9.26 6.11
N THR A 90 1.98 9.06 6.20
CA THR A 90 2.88 10.05 6.83
C THR A 90 3.09 11.30 5.97
N SER A 91 2.76 11.22 4.68
CA SER A 91 2.74 12.38 3.77
C SER A 91 1.40 13.10 3.72
N GLY A 92 0.41 12.68 4.51
CA GLY A 92 -0.92 13.30 4.62
C GLY A 92 -2.00 12.65 3.75
N GLY A 93 -1.64 11.65 2.93
CA GLY A 93 -2.57 10.94 2.08
C GLY A 93 -3.49 10.00 2.84
N ASN A 94 -4.69 9.75 2.31
CA ASN A 94 -5.64 8.80 2.90
C ASN A 94 -5.36 7.39 2.38
N MET A 95 -5.46 6.41 3.27
CA MET A 95 -5.20 5.00 2.93
C MET A 95 -6.36 4.38 2.15
N LEU A 96 -6.03 3.47 1.24
CA LEU A 96 -6.97 2.53 0.63
C LEU A 96 -6.29 1.17 0.58
N SER A 97 -7.05 0.11 0.79
CA SER A 97 -6.54 -1.25 0.61
C SER A 97 -5.95 -1.44 -0.77
N GLY A 98 -4.72 -1.94 -0.84
CA GLY A 98 -4.06 -2.25 -2.10
C GLY A 98 -4.45 -3.58 -2.68
N HIS A 99 -4.22 -3.69 -3.99
CA HIS A 99 -4.61 -4.82 -4.78
C HIS A 99 -3.42 -5.75 -5.01
N PRO A 100 -3.47 -7.00 -4.50
CA PRO A 100 -2.42 -7.98 -4.72
C PRO A 100 -2.34 -8.42 -6.18
N GLY A 101 -1.18 -8.96 -6.58
CA GLY A 101 -1.00 -9.63 -7.88
C GLY A 101 -1.39 -8.75 -9.08
N MET A 102 -1.12 -7.45 -9.02
CA MET A 102 -1.47 -6.44 -10.03
C MET A 102 -2.98 -6.39 -10.38
N SER A 103 -3.86 -6.91 -9.52
CA SER A 103 -5.30 -7.08 -9.78
C SER A 103 -5.66 -7.96 -10.99
N VAL A 104 -4.77 -8.86 -11.42
CA VAL A 104 -5.06 -9.74 -12.57
C VAL A 104 -5.41 -11.17 -12.16
N VAL A 105 -5.38 -11.47 -10.86
CA VAL A 105 -5.72 -12.79 -10.31
C VAL A 105 -7.12 -12.72 -9.70
N PRO A 106 -8.11 -13.45 -10.24
CA PRO A 106 -9.44 -13.56 -9.64
C PRO A 106 -9.37 -14.04 -8.20
N ASP A 107 -10.30 -13.57 -7.36
CA ASP A 107 -10.47 -13.97 -5.97
C ASP A 107 -9.20 -13.81 -5.09
N SER A 108 -8.24 -12.96 -5.50
CA SER A 108 -6.99 -12.73 -4.77
C SER A 108 -7.07 -11.70 -3.65
N ILE A 109 -8.26 -11.14 -3.39
CA ILE A 109 -8.51 -10.16 -2.33
C ILE A 109 -9.02 -10.93 -1.11
N VAL A 110 -8.19 -11.05 -0.06
CA VAL A 110 -8.49 -11.87 1.12
C VAL A 110 -8.65 -11.00 2.38
N PRO A 111 -9.73 -11.17 3.19
CA PRO A 111 -10.04 -10.24 4.28
C PRO A 111 -8.96 -10.05 5.35
N LEU A 112 -8.28 -11.11 5.78
CA LEU A 112 -7.27 -11.01 6.84
C LEU A 112 -6.05 -10.17 6.43
N ASP A 113 -5.66 -10.18 5.15
CA ASP A 113 -4.63 -9.28 4.61
C ASP A 113 -5.05 -7.82 4.76
N HIS A 114 -6.32 -7.50 4.52
CA HIS A 114 -6.83 -6.14 4.66
C HIS A 114 -6.86 -5.65 6.11
N LEU A 115 -7.09 -6.54 7.08
CA LEU A 115 -6.96 -6.20 8.49
C LEU A 115 -5.52 -5.79 8.82
N LEU A 116 -4.53 -6.58 8.39
CA LEU A 116 -3.12 -6.22 8.57
C LEU A 116 -2.76 -4.89 7.89
N ASN A 117 -3.31 -4.63 6.71
CA ASN A 117 -3.10 -3.38 5.98
C ASN A 117 -3.64 -2.16 6.76
N ILE A 118 -4.81 -2.29 7.37
CA ILE A 118 -5.40 -1.26 8.24
C ILE A 118 -4.50 -1.02 9.46
N GLU A 119 -4.06 -2.10 10.12
CA GLU A 119 -3.15 -2.01 11.27
C GLU A 119 -1.82 -1.32 10.91
N ALA A 120 -1.27 -1.62 9.72
CA ALA A 120 -0.05 -0.98 9.22
C ALA A 120 -0.26 0.51 8.90
N ALA A 121 -1.41 0.87 8.32
CA ALA A 121 -1.77 2.27 8.05
C ALA A 121 -1.99 3.06 9.37
N GLU A 122 -2.67 2.45 10.35
CA GLU A 122 -2.84 3.05 11.67
C GLU A 122 -1.48 3.23 12.37
N ALA A 123 -0.61 2.23 12.32
CA ALA A 123 0.74 2.33 12.86
C ALA A 123 1.57 3.44 12.17
N ALA A 124 1.47 3.55 10.85
CA ALA A 124 2.10 4.61 10.09
C ALA A 124 1.63 6.01 10.53
N SER A 125 0.35 6.18 10.87
CA SER A 125 -0.19 7.47 11.33
C SER A 125 0.48 8.01 12.60
N LYS A 126 1.12 7.14 13.37
CA LYS A 126 1.83 7.46 14.62
C LYS A 126 3.29 7.87 14.38
N LEU A 127 3.76 7.85 13.13
CA LEU A 127 5.14 8.16 12.77
C LEU A 127 5.32 9.58 12.22
N THR A 128 6.44 10.21 12.57
CA THR A 128 6.94 11.37 11.85
C THR A 128 7.47 10.97 10.47
N ARG A 129 7.43 11.86 9.47
CA ARG A 129 8.03 11.62 8.13
C ARG A 129 9.49 11.15 8.18
N LYS A 130 10.30 11.69 9.11
CA LYS A 130 11.71 11.29 9.28
C LYS A 130 11.85 9.82 9.67
N LYS A 131 11.08 9.37 10.68
CA LYS A 131 11.04 7.96 11.10
C LYS A 131 10.47 7.07 9.99
N ALA A 132 9.40 7.52 9.34
CA ALA A 132 8.74 6.82 8.25
C ALA A 132 9.69 6.51 7.09
N ASN A 133 10.53 7.49 6.71
CA ASN A 133 11.52 7.30 5.64
C ASN A 133 12.48 6.14 5.94
N SER A 134 13.00 6.05 7.18
CA SER A 134 13.87 4.94 7.58
C SER A 134 13.16 3.59 7.53
N VAL A 135 11.89 3.53 7.90
CA VAL A 135 11.06 2.30 7.82
C VAL A 135 10.84 1.89 6.36
N VAL A 136 10.46 2.83 5.50
CA VAL A 136 10.23 2.57 4.06
C VAL A 136 11.48 2.04 3.37
N LEU A 137 12.67 2.58 3.70
CA LEU A 137 13.93 2.09 3.12
C LEU A 137 14.21 0.63 3.51
N LYS A 138 13.99 0.25 4.77
CA LYS A 138 14.14 -1.14 5.22
C LYS A 138 13.13 -2.09 4.56
N LEU A 139 11.90 -1.63 4.35
CA LEU A 139 10.87 -2.42 3.67
C LEU A 139 11.23 -2.61 2.19
N LEU A 140 11.71 -1.56 1.50
CA LEU A 140 12.16 -1.63 0.11
C LEU A 140 13.23 -2.72 -0.09
N GLU A 141 14.20 -2.83 0.83
CA GLU A 141 15.24 -3.87 0.81
C GLU A 141 14.67 -5.30 0.81
N LYS A 142 13.46 -5.50 1.36
CA LYS A 142 12.82 -6.83 1.46
C LYS A 142 12.12 -7.27 0.19
N TYR A 143 11.60 -6.34 -0.63
CA TYR A 143 10.73 -6.70 -1.77
C TYR A 143 11.19 -6.17 -3.13
N GLU A 144 12.03 -5.12 -3.21
CA GLU A 144 12.23 -4.42 -4.49
C GLU A 144 12.88 -5.31 -5.57
N SER A 145 13.68 -6.30 -5.15
CA SER A 145 14.29 -7.31 -6.03
C SER A 145 13.27 -8.28 -6.64
N GLN A 146 12.11 -8.45 -6.00
CA GLN A 146 11.06 -9.38 -6.40
C GLN A 146 10.10 -8.76 -7.43
N LEU A 147 10.04 -7.44 -7.57
CA LEU A 147 9.03 -6.75 -8.39
C LEU A 147 9.05 -7.12 -9.88
N LYS A 148 10.15 -7.67 -10.40
CA LYS A 148 10.20 -8.19 -11.78
C LYS A 148 9.46 -9.50 -11.94
N ASN A 149 9.52 -10.36 -10.92
CA ASN A 149 8.94 -11.70 -10.88
C ASN A 149 8.32 -11.92 -9.48
N PRO A 150 7.23 -11.22 -9.15
CA PRO A 150 6.67 -11.27 -7.81
C PRO A 150 6.06 -12.65 -7.51
N PRO A 151 6.06 -13.09 -6.25
CA PRO A 151 5.46 -14.36 -5.87
C PRO A 151 3.95 -14.35 -6.11
N LYS A 152 3.43 -15.47 -6.61
CA LYS A 152 1.99 -15.71 -6.64
C LYS A 152 1.49 -15.87 -5.21
N GLY A 153 0.28 -15.38 -4.98
CA GLY A 153 -0.36 -15.45 -3.68
C GLY A 153 -1.51 -16.43 -3.65
N LEU A 154 -2.19 -16.38 -2.51
CA LEU A 154 -3.39 -17.14 -2.21
C LEU A 154 -4.62 -16.49 -2.87
N THR A 155 -5.63 -17.31 -3.08
CA THR A 155 -7.00 -16.91 -3.40
C THR A 155 -7.87 -17.00 -2.15
N TYR A 156 -9.08 -16.46 -2.22
CA TYR A 156 -10.06 -16.56 -1.15
C TYR A 156 -10.33 -18.03 -0.79
N GLN A 157 -10.41 -18.90 -1.79
CA GLN A 157 -10.62 -20.35 -1.65
C GLN A 157 -9.48 -21.05 -0.92
N ASP A 158 -8.25 -20.55 -1.06
CA ASP A 158 -7.08 -21.08 -0.34
C ASP A 158 -7.08 -20.71 1.15
N CYS A 159 -7.86 -19.68 1.53
CA CYS A 159 -7.85 -19.09 2.87
C CYS A 159 -9.14 -19.35 3.66
N TYR A 160 -10.28 -19.38 2.97
CA TYR A 160 -11.62 -19.37 3.56
C TYR A 160 -12.50 -20.47 2.97
N ASP A 161 -13.36 -21.04 3.82
CA ASP A 161 -14.45 -21.88 3.38
C ASP A 161 -15.51 -21.04 2.66
N LEU A 162 -15.81 -21.39 1.40
CA LEU A 162 -16.68 -20.62 0.51
C LEU A 162 -18.13 -20.51 1.00
N VAL A 163 -18.60 -21.46 1.80
CA VAL A 163 -20.00 -21.51 2.26
C VAL A 163 -20.17 -20.73 3.55
N THR A 164 -19.24 -20.91 4.48
CA THR A 164 -19.33 -20.35 5.84
C THR A 164 -18.56 -19.05 6.01
N GLY A 165 -17.67 -18.71 5.07
CA GLY A 165 -16.77 -17.56 5.16
C GLY A 165 -15.76 -17.66 6.30
N LYS A 166 -15.55 -18.87 6.86
CA LYS A 166 -14.61 -19.08 7.96
C LYS A 166 -13.20 -19.27 7.44
N LEU A 167 -12.22 -18.68 8.14
CA LEU A 167 -10.80 -18.96 7.91
C LEU A 167 -10.52 -20.44 8.17
N ILE A 168 -9.96 -21.12 7.17
CA ILE A 168 -9.60 -22.56 7.25
C ILE A 168 -8.09 -22.80 7.18
N ASN A 169 -7.33 -21.84 6.65
CA ASN A 169 -5.90 -21.98 6.46
C ASN A 169 -5.12 -21.46 7.67
N SER A 170 -4.78 -22.35 8.60
CA SER A 170 -4.04 -22.00 9.81
C SER A 170 -2.60 -21.54 9.55
N GLY A 171 -1.97 -22.03 8.47
CA GLY A 171 -0.64 -21.61 8.05
C GLY A 171 -0.62 -20.14 7.62
N TYR A 172 -1.61 -19.73 6.84
CA TYR A 172 -1.82 -18.33 6.46
C TYR A 172 -2.07 -17.42 7.68
N VAL A 173 -2.92 -17.85 8.62
CA VAL A 173 -3.17 -17.07 9.86
C VAL A 173 -1.88 -16.88 10.66
N LYS A 174 -1.11 -17.95 10.85
CA LYS A 174 0.18 -17.92 11.54
C LYS A 174 1.17 -16.99 10.84
N HIS A 175 1.22 -17.04 9.52
CA HIS A 175 2.07 -16.18 8.71
C HIS A 175 1.72 -14.69 8.88
N VAL A 176 0.43 -14.33 8.85
CA VAL A 176 0.00 -12.94 9.10
C VAL A 176 0.45 -12.47 10.49
N ASP A 177 0.34 -13.32 11.52
CA ASP A 177 0.82 -12.98 12.87
C ASP A 177 2.35 -12.83 12.93
N GLU A 178 3.11 -13.63 12.20
CA GLU A 178 4.58 -13.48 12.07
C GLU A 178 4.93 -12.14 11.40
N ILE A 179 4.22 -11.78 10.32
CA ILE A 179 4.41 -10.50 9.63
C ILE A 179 4.08 -9.31 10.54
N ARG A 180 3.06 -9.40 11.40
CA ARG A 180 2.77 -8.33 12.39
C ARG A 180 3.98 -8.06 13.28
N GLU A 181 4.59 -9.11 13.82
CA GLU A 181 5.78 -8.98 14.66
C GLU A 181 6.99 -8.47 13.88
N GLU A 182 7.14 -8.89 12.64
CA GLU A 182 8.19 -8.37 11.77
C GLU A 182 8.03 -6.87 11.47
N LEU A 183 6.83 -6.42 11.14
CA LEU A 183 6.55 -4.99 10.91
C LEU A 183 6.79 -4.16 12.17
N LYS A 184 6.49 -4.70 13.37
CA LYS A 184 6.89 -4.09 14.65
C LYS A 184 8.39 -3.92 14.76
N ASN A 185 9.16 -4.97 14.49
CA ASN A 185 10.62 -4.94 14.55
C ASN A 185 11.24 -3.99 13.52
N LEU A 186 10.57 -3.80 12.37
CA LEU A 186 11.00 -2.85 11.34
C LEU A 186 10.71 -1.38 11.71
N GLY A 187 9.88 -1.13 12.72
CA GLY A 187 9.62 0.20 13.28
C GLY A 187 8.20 0.72 13.09
N LEU A 188 7.25 -0.12 12.69
CA LEU A 188 5.83 0.22 12.69
C LEU A 188 5.18 -0.22 14.01
N PRO A 189 4.64 0.70 14.83
CA PRO A 189 3.99 0.34 16.10
C PRO A 189 2.62 -0.31 15.87
N ILE A 190 2.60 -1.48 15.23
CA ILE A 190 1.40 -2.25 14.91
C ILE A 190 0.72 -2.72 16.19
N VAL A 191 -0.59 -2.53 16.24
CA VAL A 191 -1.47 -3.08 17.28
C VAL A 191 -2.49 -3.93 16.54
N LYS A 192 -2.66 -5.19 16.97
CA LYS A 192 -3.61 -6.10 16.35
C LYS A 192 -5.03 -5.57 16.56
N SER A 193 -5.80 -5.49 15.49
CA SER A 193 -7.22 -5.10 15.57
C SER A 193 -7.99 -6.22 16.29
N GLY A 194 -8.88 -5.82 17.19
CA GLY A 194 -9.73 -6.73 17.98
C GLY A 194 -10.90 -7.30 17.20
#